data_AF-A0A355A9A2-F1
#
_entry.id   AF-A0A355A9A2-F1
#
_cell.length_a   1.000
_cell.length_b   1.000
_cell.length_c   1.000
_cell.angle_alpha   90.00
_cell.angle_beta   90.00
_cell.angle_gamma   90.00
#
_symmetry.space_group_name_H-M   'P 1'
#
loop_
_entity.id
_entity.type
_entity.pdbx_description
1 polymer ?
#
loop_
_entity_poly.entity_id
_entity_poly.type
_entity_poly.pdbx_seq_one_letter_code
_entity_poly.pdbx_strand_id
1 'polypeptide(L)'
;LIALGVKPGDKVAIWATNVPQWFITFWATTKIGAVLVTVNTAYKIHEAEYILRQSDTHTLVMIDGYKDSNYIAIMKKLCPELETAEAGKPL
;
A
#
# COMPACT_ATOMS: atom_id res chain seq x y z
N LEU A 1 -1.89 -2.60 11.22
CA LEU A 1 -0.46 -2.83 10.94
C LEU A 1 0.09 -4.00 11.77
N ILE A 2 0.15 -3.92 13.10
CA ILE A 2 0.66 -5.04 13.94
C ILE A 2 -0.13 -6.35 13.70
N ALA A 3 -1.47 -6.27 13.66
CA ALA A 3 -2.32 -7.43 13.36
C ALA A 3 -2.12 -7.99 11.93
N LEU A 4 -1.53 -7.21 11.02
CA LEU A 4 -1.14 -7.63 9.66
C LEU A 4 0.30 -8.16 9.61
N GLY A 5 0.98 -8.29 10.75
CA GLY A 5 2.33 -8.84 10.85
C GLY A 5 3.47 -7.84 10.68
N VAL A 6 3.18 -6.53 10.52
CA VAL A 6 4.21 -5.49 10.32
C VAL A 6 5.13 -5.38 11.55
N LYS A 7 6.44 -5.42 11.31
CA LYS A 7 7.52 -5.32 12.30
C LYS A 7 8.33 -4.02 12.14
N PRO A 8 9.14 -3.64 13.14
CA PRO A 8 10.09 -2.55 12.98
C PRO A 8 11.03 -2.79 11.78
N GLY A 9 11.22 -1.76 10.95
CA GLY A 9 12.00 -1.82 9.71
C GLY A 9 11.20 -2.25 8.46
N ASP A 10 10.03 -2.87 8.62
CA ASP A 10 9.18 -3.23 7.48
C ASP A 10 8.65 -1.98 6.78
N LYS A 11 8.42 -2.10 5.47
CA LYS A 11 8.05 -0.97 4.62
C LYS A 11 6.55 -1.01 4.35
N VAL A 12 5.86 0.04 4.79
CA VAL A 12 4.42 0.23 4.61
C VAL A 12 4.22 1.29 3.55
N ALA A 13 3.69 0.89 2.39
CA ALA A 13 3.33 1.81 1.32
C ALA A 13 1.96 2.46 1.60
N ILE A 14 1.86 3.77 1.35
CA ILE A 14 0.59 4.50 1.35
C ILE A 14 0.34 5.10 -0.03
N TRP A 15 -0.77 4.68 -0.65
CA TRP A 15 -1.24 5.20 -1.93
C TRP A 15 -2.60 5.88 -1.76
N ALA A 16 -2.53 7.13 -1.32
CA ALA A 16 -3.72 7.94 -1.03
C ALA A 16 -3.44 9.43 -1.27
N THR A 17 -4.51 10.19 -1.48
CA THR A 17 -4.49 11.66 -1.55
C THR A 17 -4.45 12.26 -0.14
N ASN A 18 -4.72 13.58 -0.03
CA ASN A 18 -4.81 14.31 1.24
C ASN A 18 -6.07 13.96 2.03
N VAL A 19 -6.17 12.71 2.46
CA VAL A 19 -7.25 12.21 3.32
C VAL A 19 -6.72 11.89 4.72
N PRO A 20 -7.56 11.92 5.77
CA PRO A 20 -7.11 11.67 7.15
C PRO A 20 -6.38 10.33 7.32
N GLN A 21 -6.78 9.31 6.55
CA GLN A 21 -6.17 7.98 6.55
C GLN A 21 -4.68 8.02 6.19
N TRP A 22 -4.26 8.95 5.34
CA TRP A 22 -2.85 9.14 5.01
C TRP A 22 -2.05 9.54 6.26
N PHE A 23 -2.54 10.54 7.00
CA PHE A 23 -1.90 11.03 8.22
C PHE A 23 -1.93 10.01 9.37
N ILE A 24 -3.04 9.28 9.49
CA ILE A 24 -3.17 8.17 10.44
C ILE A 24 -2.17 7.06 10.12
N THR A 25 -2.01 6.72 8.83
CA THR A 25 -1.04 5.70 8.39
C THR A 25 0.38 6.14 8.68
N PHE A 26 0.72 7.40 8.41
CA PHE A 26 2.03 7.96 8.76
C PHE A 26 2.37 7.73 10.23
N TRP A 27 1.51 8.20 11.15
CA TRP A 27 1.78 8.04 12.58
C TRP A 27 1.72 6.59 13.04
N ALA A 28 0.83 5.77 12.50
CA ALA A 28 0.77 4.35 12.83
C ALA A 28 2.06 3.63 12.44
N THR A 29 2.60 3.90 11.25
CA THR A 29 3.85 3.33 10.74
C THR A 29 5.05 3.80 11.56
N THR A 30 5.18 5.11 11.79
CA THR A 30 6.28 5.65 12.60
C THR A 30 6.26 5.15 14.04
N LYS A 31 5.07 5.06 14.65
CA LYS A 31 4.91 4.63 16.06
C LYS A 31 5.35 3.19 16.31
N ILE A 32 5.25 2.32 15.31
CA ILE A 32 5.65 0.91 15.43
C ILE A 32 7.08 0.65 14.92
N GLY A 33 7.82 1.69 14.54
CA GLY A 33 9.19 1.59 14.03
C GLY A 33 9.29 1.07 12.60
N ALA A 34 8.20 1.09 11.83
CA ALA A 34 8.17 0.74 10.41
C ALA A 34 8.56 1.96 9.55
N VAL A 35 8.89 1.70 8.28
CA VAL A 35 9.25 2.73 7.30
C VAL A 35 8.05 3.04 6.42
N LEU A 36 7.67 4.32 6.32
CA LEU A 36 6.60 4.74 5.42
C LEU A 36 7.14 4.98 4.01
N VAL A 37 6.53 4.34 3.02
CA VAL A 37 6.79 4.57 1.60
C VAL A 37 5.61 5.31 1.00
N THR A 38 5.83 6.52 0.46
CA THR A 38 4.75 7.33 -0.12
C THR A 38 4.63 7.07 -1.61
N VAL A 39 3.45 6.66 -2.07
CA VAL A 39 3.18 6.40 -3.49
C VAL A 39 2.43 7.58 -4.10
N ASN A 40 2.95 8.09 -5.23
CA ASN A 40 2.32 9.21 -5.92
C ASN A 40 0.98 8.77 -6.53
N THR A 41 -0.06 9.55 -6.27
CA THR A 41 -1.43 9.29 -6.76
C THR A 41 -1.59 9.35 -8.28
N ALA A 42 -0.62 9.95 -8.99
CA ALA A 42 -0.59 10.02 -10.45
C ALA A 42 0.00 8.75 -11.12
N TYR A 43 0.63 7.86 -10.34
CA TYR A 43 1.27 6.65 -10.90
C TYR A 43 0.26 5.74 -11.60
N LYS A 44 0.71 5.14 -12.70
CA LYS A 44 -0.02 4.12 -13.43
C LYS A 44 0.56 2.76 -13.05
N ILE A 45 0.10 1.72 -13.74
CA ILE A 45 0.38 0.32 -13.37
C ILE A 45 1.87 0.01 -13.29
N HIS A 46 2.67 0.51 -14.24
CA HIS A 46 4.11 0.22 -14.29
C HIS A 46 4.89 0.91 -13.18
N GLU A 47 4.59 2.18 -12.89
CA GLU A 47 5.26 2.90 -11.80
C GLU A 47 4.84 2.35 -10.43
N ALA A 48 3.58 1.94 -10.29
CA ALA A 48 3.07 1.30 -9.09
C ALA A 48 3.73 -0.07 -8.85
N GLU A 49 3.86 -0.91 -9.88
CA GLU A 49 4.59 -2.18 -9.77
C GLU A 49 6.04 -1.94 -9.38
N TYR A 50 6.72 -1.03 -10.08
CA TYR A 50 8.12 -0.74 -9.85
C TYR A 50 8.36 -0.28 -8.43
N ILE A 51 7.59 0.69 -7.92
CA ILE A 51 7.81 1.22 -6.58
C ILE A 51 7.51 0.18 -5.51
N LEU A 52 6.47 -0.65 -5.67
CA LEU A 52 6.13 -1.69 -4.69
C LEU A 52 7.21 -2.77 -4.61
N ARG A 53 7.74 -3.21 -5.76
CA ARG A 53 8.85 -4.17 -5.82
C ARG A 53 10.16 -3.58 -5.31
N GLN A 54 10.54 -2.39 -5.79
CA GLN A 54 11.81 -1.74 -5.45
C GLN A 54 11.88 -1.38 -3.97
N SER A 55 10.75 -0.94 -3.42
CA SER A 55 10.66 -0.65 -2.00
C SER A 55 10.51 -1.89 -1.15
N ASP A 56 10.38 -3.10 -1.70
CA ASP A 56 10.19 -4.33 -0.92
C ASP A 56 9.05 -4.14 0.11
N THR A 57 7.91 -3.69 -0.41
CA THR A 57 6.74 -3.32 0.41
C THR A 57 6.17 -4.56 1.09
N HIS A 58 6.07 -4.50 2.43
CA HIS A 58 5.40 -5.53 3.24
C HIS A 58 3.89 -5.33 3.27
N THR A 59 3.41 -4.08 3.30
CA THR A 59 1.98 -3.78 3.41
C THR A 59 1.62 -2.53 2.62
N LEU A 60 0.56 -2.62 1.81
CA LEU A 60 -0.01 -1.47 1.09
C LEU A 60 -1.30 -1.01 1.78
N VAL A 61 -1.35 0.28 2.12
CA VAL A 61 -2.57 0.99 2.48
C VAL A 61 -2.94 1.89 1.30
N MET A 62 -4.19 1.86 0.87
CA MET A 62 -4.62 2.60 -0.32
C MET A 62 -6.09 3.01 -0.25
N ILE A 63 -6.44 4.05 -0.99
CA ILE A 63 -7.84 4.37 -1.34
C ILE A 63 -8.23 3.64 -2.63
N ASP A 64 -9.50 3.67 -2.98
CA ASP A 64 -10.02 2.97 -4.17
C ASP A 64 -9.44 3.52 -5.49
N GLY A 65 -9.19 4.83 -5.54
CA GLY A 65 -8.69 5.54 -6.70
C GLY A 65 -8.77 7.05 -6.56
N TYR A 66 -8.22 7.76 -7.54
CA TYR A 66 -8.30 9.22 -7.63
C TYR A 66 -8.29 9.67 -9.10
N LYS A 67 -9.24 10.57 -9.45
CA LYS A 67 -9.48 11.02 -10.83
C LYS A 67 -9.61 9.82 -11.79
N ASP A 68 -8.78 9.78 -12.83
CA ASP A 68 -8.79 8.76 -13.89
C ASP A 68 -7.97 7.51 -13.54
N SER A 69 -7.55 7.37 -12.28
CA SER A 69 -6.77 6.22 -11.81
C SER A 69 -7.60 5.39 -10.83
N ASN A 70 -7.96 4.17 -11.26
CA ASN A 70 -8.59 3.15 -10.41
C ASN A 70 -7.50 2.24 -9.84
N TYR A 71 -7.17 2.41 -8.56
CA TYR A 71 -6.07 1.69 -7.93
C TYR A 71 -6.44 0.22 -7.68
N ILE A 72 -7.71 -0.07 -7.38
CA ILE A 72 -8.19 -1.45 -7.23
C ILE A 72 -7.96 -2.24 -8.52
N ALA A 73 -8.32 -1.67 -9.66
CA ALA A 73 -8.12 -2.31 -10.97
C ALA A 73 -6.63 -2.50 -11.30
N ILE A 74 -5.76 -1.57 -10.88
CA ILE A 74 -4.32 -1.71 -11.00
C ILE A 74 -3.83 -2.88 -10.14
N MET A 75 -4.20 -2.93 -8.86
CA MET A 75 -3.77 -3.98 -7.95
C MET A 75 -4.27 -5.36 -8.35
N LYS A 76 -5.50 -5.48 -8.86
CA LYS A 76 -6.00 -6.75 -9.42
C LYS A 76 -5.20 -7.23 -10.62
N LYS A 77 -4.66 -6.32 -11.43
CA LYS A 77 -3.79 -6.69 -12.56
C LYS A 77 -2.39 -7.10 -12.09
N LEU A 78 -1.86 -6.43 -11.06
CA LEU A 78 -0.52 -6.71 -10.52
C LEU A 78 -0.48 -7.97 -9.66
N CYS A 79 -1.54 -8.23 -8.90
CA CYS A 79 -1.70 -9.38 -8.01
C CYS A 79 -3.06 -10.05 -8.27
N PRO A 80 -3.21 -10.82 -9.36
CA PRO A 80 -4.46 -11.55 -9.67
C PRO A 80 -4.91 -12.49 -8.54
N GLU A 81 -3.96 -13.01 -7.76
CA GLU A 81 -4.18 -13.85 -6.58
C GLU A 81 -5.03 -13.18 -5.49
N LEU A 82 -5.16 -11.85 -5.50
CA LEU A 82 -6.06 -11.13 -4.60
C LEU A 82 -7.53 -11.55 -4.73
N GLU A 83 -7.95 -12.14 -5.86
CA GLU A 83 -9.34 -12.60 -6.03
C GLU A 83 -9.67 -13.86 -5.23
N THR A 84 -8.65 -14.66 -4.90
CA THR A 84 -8.80 -15.91 -4.15
C THR A 84 -8.15 -15.86 -2.77
N ALA A 85 -7.38 -14.82 -2.48
CA ALA A 85 -6.71 -14.62 -1.19
C ALA A 85 -7.73 -14.44 -0.05
N GLU A 86 -7.45 -15.09 1.09
CA GLU A 86 -8.24 -14.92 2.30
C GLU A 86 -7.84 -13.64 3.04
N ALA A 87 -8.84 -12.85 3.43
CA ALA A 87 -8.60 -11.62 4.19
C ALA A 87 -7.82 -11.90 5.49
N GLY A 88 -6.78 -11.10 5.74
CA GLY A 88 -5.94 -11.21 6.93
C GLY A 88 -4.79 -12.21 6.83
N LYS A 89 -4.68 -12.95 5.71
CA LYS A 89 -3.47 -13.71 5.38
C LYS A 89 -2.58 -12.93 4.40
N PRO A 90 -1.25 -13.06 4.51
CA PRO A 90 -0.34 -12.51 3.51
C PRO A 90 -0.58 -13.17 2.14
N LEU A 91 -0.30 -12.41 1.07
CA LEU A 91 -0.26 -12.92 -0.31
C LEU A 91 0.94 -13.85 -0.52
#